data_AF-A0A1Y6CI41-F1
#
_entry.id   AF-A0A1Y6CI41-F1
#
_cell.length_a   1.000
_cell.length_b   1.000
_cell.length_c   1.000
_cell.angle_alpha   90.00
_cell.angle_beta   90.00
_cell.angle_gamma   90.00
#
_symmetry.space_group_name_H-M   'P 1'
#
loop_
_entity.id
_entity.type
_entity.pdbx_description
1 polymer ?
#
loop_
_entity_poly.entity_id
_entity_poly.type
_entity_poly.pdbx_seq_one_letter_code
_entity_poly.pdbx_strand_id
1 'polypeptide(L)'
;MNIYVERDYRTILKQLIEEKKKIDNRASFQNLAETIRVPKSYVSKVMNGRADFSADQIFLCCHYFNLDQTESRYLDLLVEIERSALQQRKDSLAKQAEAVRKPFLNTESNIEVDSADREIESNIEDYYLNPVNLLIHQCLSIDRYRLNIALLYKDINLPPQTIDRSLQDLLRLGIVEKQGGHYKAVINNIHLSQDHKFYPVWRDQMKLLTQSSVFHTSPEENRYFSAIATFNKDGRDLLIKAFFDFINSVKSQIEPSPDDDVFQINFDFIRWTEPRS
;
A
#
# COMPACT_ATOMS: atom_id res chain seq x y z
N MET A 1 -5.53 -9.28 -2.19
CA MET A 1 -4.31 -10.13 -2.17
C MET A 1 -3.38 -9.61 -3.25
N ASN A 2 -2.08 -9.47 -2.99
CA ASN A 2 -1.15 -8.95 -3.98
C ASN A 2 -0.61 -10.08 -4.88
N ILE A 3 -1.15 -10.21 -6.10
CA ILE A 3 -0.71 -11.25 -7.05
C ILE A 3 0.69 -11.00 -7.63
N TYR A 4 1.21 -9.78 -7.48
CA TYR A 4 2.51 -9.35 -7.99
C TYR A 4 3.70 -9.89 -7.19
N VAL A 5 3.45 -10.54 -6.05
CA VAL A 5 4.52 -11.17 -5.26
C VAL A 5 5.09 -12.38 -6.00
N GLU A 6 4.20 -13.22 -6.52
CA GLU A 6 4.56 -14.48 -7.15
C GLU A 6 4.94 -14.30 -8.63
N ARG A 7 5.78 -15.22 -9.13
CA ARG A 7 6.22 -15.25 -10.53
C ARG A 7 5.69 -16.44 -11.32
N ASP A 8 5.05 -17.40 -10.64
CA ASP A 8 4.38 -18.53 -11.26
C ASP A 8 2.86 -18.32 -11.17
N TYR A 9 2.22 -18.25 -12.34
CA TYR A 9 0.77 -18.07 -12.43
C TYR A 9 0.00 -19.21 -11.73
N ARG A 10 0.58 -20.42 -11.65
CA ARG A 10 -0.05 -21.58 -10.99
C ARG A 10 -0.11 -21.39 -9.48
N THR A 11 0.94 -20.81 -8.89
CA THR A 11 0.97 -20.44 -7.47
C THR A 11 -0.06 -19.35 -7.18
N ILE A 12 -0.13 -18.32 -8.04
CA ILE A 12 -1.14 -17.25 -7.93
C ILE A 12 -2.55 -17.83 -7.95
N LEU A 13 -2.87 -18.70 -8.90
CA LEU A 13 -4.22 -19.30 -9.01
C LEU A 13 -4.56 -20.19 -7.81
N LYS A 14 -3.59 -20.92 -7.25
CA LYS A 14 -3.81 -21.69 -6.01
C LYS A 14 -4.14 -20.76 -4.84
N GLN A 15 -3.38 -19.68 -4.67
CA GLN A 15 -3.61 -18.68 -3.63
C GLN A 15 -4.98 -17.99 -3.82
N LEU A 16 -5.34 -17.61 -5.04
CA LEU A 16 -6.64 -16.99 -5.36
C LEU A 16 -7.82 -17.89 -5.00
N ILE A 17 -7.71 -19.20 -5.22
CA ILE A 17 -8.75 -20.16 -4.82
C ILE A 17 -8.85 -20.25 -3.29
N GLU A 18 -7.72 -20.31 -2.58
CA GLU A 18 -7.73 -20.37 -1.12
C GLU A 18 -8.29 -19.08 -0.50
N GLU A 19 -8.00 -17.91 -1.05
CA GLU A 19 -8.62 -16.65 -0.62
C GLU A 19 -10.12 -16.62 -0.91
N LYS A 20 -10.53 -17.03 -2.12
CA LYS A 20 -11.95 -17.07 -2.48
C LYS A 20 -12.73 -18.05 -1.59
N LYS A 21 -12.11 -19.16 -1.16
CA LYS A 21 -12.70 -20.12 -0.20
C LYS A 21 -13.03 -19.52 1.16
N LYS A 22 -12.25 -18.54 1.63
CA LYS A 22 -12.51 -17.87 2.91
C LYS A 22 -13.82 -17.08 2.87
N ILE A 23 -14.21 -16.59 1.70
CA ILE A 23 -15.44 -15.80 1.48
C ILE A 23 -16.59 -16.73 1.06
N ASP A 24 -16.32 -17.66 0.15
CA ASP A 24 -17.28 -18.62 -0.37
C ASP A 24 -16.71 -20.04 -0.28
N ASN A 25 -17.20 -20.81 0.69
CA ASN A 25 -16.83 -22.22 0.89
C ASN A 25 -17.08 -23.12 -0.32
N ARG A 26 -17.86 -22.67 -1.32
CA ARG A 26 -18.09 -23.41 -2.57
C ARG A 26 -16.95 -23.21 -3.57
N ALA A 27 -16.09 -22.21 -3.40
CA ALA A 27 -14.96 -21.97 -4.28
C ALA A 27 -14.04 -23.20 -4.31
N SER A 28 -13.89 -23.79 -5.48
CA SER A 28 -13.11 -25.01 -5.64
C SER A 28 -12.53 -25.10 -7.06
N PHE A 29 -11.55 -26.00 -7.25
CA PHE A 29 -11.06 -26.32 -8.60
C PHE A 29 -12.16 -26.87 -9.51
N GLN A 30 -13.25 -27.43 -8.97
CA GLN A 30 -14.40 -27.88 -9.76
C GLN A 30 -15.15 -26.67 -10.33
N ASN A 31 -15.50 -25.70 -9.49
CA ASN A 31 -16.22 -24.50 -9.92
C ASN A 31 -15.39 -23.65 -10.89
N LEU A 32 -14.07 -23.57 -10.66
CA LEU A 32 -13.18 -22.90 -11.60
C LEU A 32 -13.19 -23.61 -12.96
N ALA A 33 -13.10 -24.95 -12.97
CA ALA A 33 -13.12 -25.74 -14.20
C ALA A 33 -14.41 -25.52 -15.00
N GLU A 34 -15.56 -25.51 -14.32
CA GLU A 34 -16.86 -25.20 -14.93
C GLU A 34 -16.90 -23.79 -15.52
N THR A 35 -16.40 -22.80 -14.77
CA THR A 35 -16.38 -21.40 -15.21
C THR A 35 -15.53 -21.19 -16.46
N ILE A 36 -14.34 -21.80 -16.49
CA ILE A 36 -13.43 -21.70 -17.64
C ILE A 36 -13.73 -22.74 -18.73
N ARG A 37 -14.84 -23.48 -18.59
CA ARG A 37 -15.37 -24.45 -19.55
C ARG A 37 -14.39 -25.58 -19.91
N VAL A 38 -13.71 -26.13 -18.92
CA VAL A 38 -12.79 -27.27 -19.07
C VAL A 38 -13.11 -28.38 -18.07
N PRO A 39 -12.69 -29.63 -18.33
CA PRO A 39 -12.79 -30.68 -17.33
C PRO A 39 -11.90 -30.38 -16.11
N LYS A 40 -12.35 -30.73 -14.90
CA LYS A 40 -11.53 -30.60 -13.67
C LYS A 40 -10.18 -31.30 -13.76
N SER A 41 -10.11 -32.43 -14.48
CA SER A 41 -8.86 -33.14 -14.72
C SER A 41 -7.84 -32.31 -15.51
N TYR A 42 -8.30 -31.42 -16.38
CA TYR A 42 -7.44 -30.47 -17.10
C TYR A 42 -6.89 -29.41 -16.17
N VAL A 43 -7.73 -28.81 -15.31
CA VAL A 43 -7.27 -27.87 -14.27
C VAL A 43 -6.21 -28.53 -13.38
N SER A 44 -6.43 -29.77 -12.95
CA SER A 44 -5.44 -30.51 -12.15
C SER A 44 -4.12 -30.72 -12.91
N LYS A 45 -4.16 -31.02 -14.22
CA LYS A 45 -2.94 -31.12 -15.03
C LYS A 45 -2.20 -29.78 -15.11
N VAL A 46 -2.92 -28.68 -15.29
CA VAL A 46 -2.33 -27.33 -15.34
C VAL A 46 -1.66 -26.97 -14.01
N MET A 47 -2.35 -27.17 -12.89
CA MET A 47 -1.84 -26.87 -11.54
C MET A 47 -0.60 -27.70 -11.15
N ASN A 48 -0.38 -28.82 -11.84
CA ASN A 48 0.76 -29.71 -11.68
C ASN A 48 1.85 -29.51 -12.76
N GLY A 49 1.74 -28.46 -13.59
CA GLY A 49 2.74 -28.14 -14.61
C GLY A 49 2.77 -29.11 -15.80
N ARG A 50 1.70 -29.90 -16.02
CA ARG A 50 1.60 -30.87 -17.11
C ARG A 50 0.83 -30.34 -18.33
N ALA A 51 0.28 -29.14 -18.21
CA ALA A 51 -0.46 -28.43 -19.25
C ALA A 51 -0.46 -26.93 -18.91
N ASP A 52 -0.90 -26.11 -19.86
CA ASP A 52 -1.05 -24.66 -19.67
C ASP A 52 -2.43 -24.19 -20.13
N PHE A 53 -2.99 -23.22 -19.41
CA PHE A 53 -4.21 -22.56 -19.84
C PHE A 53 -3.98 -21.77 -21.14
N SER A 54 -5.02 -21.67 -21.95
CA SER A 54 -5.10 -20.75 -23.09
C SER A 54 -5.41 -19.32 -22.64
N ALA A 55 -5.13 -18.34 -23.51
CA ALA A 55 -5.47 -16.94 -23.25
C ALA A 55 -6.95 -16.75 -22.87
N ASP A 56 -7.87 -17.41 -23.59
CA ASP A 56 -9.31 -17.36 -23.28
C ASP A 56 -9.65 -17.94 -21.90
N GLN A 57 -8.97 -19.02 -21.50
CA GLN A 57 -9.16 -19.62 -20.18
C GLN A 57 -8.61 -18.72 -19.07
N ILE A 58 -7.50 -18.02 -19.31
CA ILE A 58 -6.99 -17.02 -18.35
C ILE A 58 -7.92 -15.83 -18.25
N PHE A 59 -8.43 -15.33 -19.37
CA PHE A 59 -9.45 -14.28 -19.35
C PHE A 59 -10.66 -14.66 -18.49
N LEU A 60 -11.16 -15.90 -18.63
CA LEU A 60 -12.25 -16.41 -17.80
C LEU A 60 -11.83 -16.60 -16.33
N CYS A 61 -10.58 -16.99 -16.04
CA CYS A 61 -10.04 -17.00 -14.68
C CYS A 61 -10.06 -15.59 -14.06
N CYS A 62 -9.57 -14.58 -14.79
CA CYS A 62 -9.54 -13.19 -14.33
C CYS A 62 -10.93 -12.70 -13.96
N HIS A 63 -11.93 -12.97 -14.83
CA HIS A 63 -13.32 -12.64 -14.54
C HIS A 63 -13.88 -13.42 -13.33
N TYR A 64 -13.53 -14.70 -13.17
CA TYR A 64 -13.98 -15.50 -12.03
C TYR A 64 -13.44 -14.97 -10.69
N PHE A 65 -12.21 -14.44 -10.69
CA PHE A 65 -11.56 -13.87 -9.52
C PHE A 65 -11.79 -12.36 -9.34
N ASN A 66 -12.52 -11.71 -10.26
CA ASN A 66 -12.73 -10.26 -10.29
C ASN A 66 -11.40 -9.48 -10.28
N LEU A 67 -10.41 -9.94 -11.05
CA LEU A 67 -9.13 -9.24 -11.19
C LEU A 67 -9.33 -7.96 -11.99
N ASP A 68 -8.62 -6.90 -11.62
CA ASP A 68 -8.61 -5.66 -12.39
C ASP A 68 -7.84 -5.82 -13.73
N GLN A 69 -7.83 -4.76 -14.55
CA GLN A 69 -7.17 -4.79 -15.86
C GLN A 69 -5.65 -5.05 -15.77
N THR A 70 -5.00 -4.50 -14.75
CA THR A 70 -3.55 -4.58 -14.56
C THR A 70 -3.15 -5.94 -13.99
N GLU A 71 -3.92 -6.44 -13.02
CA GLU A 71 -3.79 -7.79 -12.47
C GLU A 71 -3.99 -8.85 -13.56
N SER A 72 -5.05 -8.68 -14.36
CA SER A 72 -5.33 -9.55 -15.51
C SER A 72 -4.18 -9.55 -16.51
N ARG A 73 -3.65 -8.36 -16.83
CA ARG A 73 -2.51 -8.22 -17.74
C ARG A 73 -1.26 -8.91 -17.21
N TYR A 74 -0.99 -8.79 -15.91
CA TYR A 74 0.14 -9.47 -15.28
C TYR A 74 0.01 -11.00 -15.37
N LEU A 75 -1.17 -11.53 -15.04
CA LEU A 75 -1.43 -12.97 -15.09
C LEU A 75 -1.32 -13.52 -16.53
N ASP A 76 -1.85 -12.81 -17.52
CA ASP A 76 -1.70 -13.14 -18.94
C ASP A 76 -0.23 -13.21 -19.37
N LEU A 77 0.58 -12.23 -18.96
CA LEU A 77 2.00 -12.20 -19.28
C LEU A 77 2.75 -13.40 -18.71
N LEU A 78 2.45 -13.81 -17.46
CA LEU A 78 3.06 -14.99 -16.84
C LEU A 78 2.72 -16.28 -17.61
N VAL A 79 1.48 -16.42 -18.06
CA VAL A 79 1.03 -17.61 -18.82
C VAL A 79 1.68 -17.65 -20.19
N GLU A 80 1.79 -16.50 -20.87
CA GLU A 80 2.48 -16.42 -22.17
C GLU A 80 3.98 -16.70 -22.06
N ILE A 81 4.63 -16.32 -20.96
CA ILE A 81 6.04 -16.67 -20.67
C ILE A 81 6.20 -18.19 -20.58
N GLU A 82 5.31 -18.86 -19.85
CA GLU A 82 5.34 -20.31 -19.65
C GLU A 82 5.08 -21.08 -20.96
N ARG A 83 4.10 -20.62 -21.74
CA ARG A 83 3.71 -21.25 -23.03
C ARG A 83 4.73 -21.04 -24.14
N SER A 84 5.48 -19.94 -24.12
CA SER A 84 6.42 -19.61 -25.20
C SER A 84 7.58 -20.61 -25.23
N ALA A 85 7.87 -21.21 -26.38
CA ALA A 85 9.10 -22.01 -26.56
C ALA A 85 10.32 -21.15 -26.92
N LEU A 86 10.10 -19.93 -27.45
CA LEU A 86 11.16 -19.05 -27.94
C LEU A 86 11.76 -18.21 -26.81
N GLN A 87 13.06 -18.38 -26.54
CA GLN A 87 13.75 -17.68 -25.45
C GLN A 87 13.68 -16.16 -25.58
N GLN A 88 13.92 -15.60 -26.77
CA GLN A 88 13.85 -14.16 -27.00
C GLN A 88 12.47 -13.57 -26.66
N ARG A 89 11.41 -14.32 -26.94
CA ARG A 89 10.04 -13.93 -26.58
C ARG A 89 9.83 -14.01 -25.07
N LYS A 90 10.34 -15.05 -24.40
CA LYS A 90 10.30 -15.13 -22.93
C LYS A 90 10.96 -13.93 -22.27
N ASP A 91 12.15 -13.54 -22.74
CA ASP A 91 12.89 -12.41 -22.18
C ASP A 91 12.14 -11.08 -22.38
N SER A 92 11.52 -10.90 -23.56
CA SER A 92 10.67 -9.73 -23.84
C SER A 92 9.42 -9.68 -22.94
N LEU A 93 8.72 -10.81 -22.80
CA LEU A 93 7.53 -10.91 -21.96
C LEU A 93 7.88 -10.75 -20.47
N ALA A 94 9.01 -11.28 -20.00
CA ALA A 94 9.49 -11.12 -18.64
C ALA A 94 9.78 -9.65 -18.30
N LYS A 95 10.35 -8.89 -19.25
CA LYS A 95 10.53 -7.43 -19.08
C LYS A 95 9.19 -6.70 -18.99
N GLN A 96 8.19 -7.09 -19.79
CA GLN A 96 6.84 -6.53 -19.71
C GLN A 96 6.17 -6.88 -18.37
N ALA A 97 6.29 -8.14 -17.93
CA ALA A 97 5.74 -8.59 -16.65
C ALA A 97 6.37 -7.82 -15.48
N GLU A 98 7.69 -7.63 -15.48
CA GLU A 98 8.37 -6.81 -14.46
C GLU A 98 7.98 -5.34 -14.54
N ALA A 99 7.74 -4.77 -15.74
CA ALA A 99 7.24 -3.40 -15.87
C ALA A 99 5.83 -3.23 -15.27
N VAL A 100 4.96 -4.24 -15.43
CA VAL A 100 3.63 -4.26 -14.79
C VAL A 100 3.75 -4.48 -13.29
N ARG A 101 4.70 -5.30 -12.83
CA ARG A 101 4.89 -5.69 -11.43
C ARG A 101 5.52 -4.59 -10.58
N LYS A 102 6.48 -3.84 -11.14
CA LYS A 102 7.32 -2.87 -10.41
C LYS A 102 6.52 -1.79 -9.66
N PRO A 103 5.46 -1.18 -10.23
CA PRO A 103 4.62 -0.22 -9.52
C PRO A 103 3.99 -0.81 -8.25
N PHE A 104 3.53 -2.07 -8.29
CA PHE A 104 2.82 -2.71 -7.18
C PHE A 104 3.74 -3.33 -6.12
N LEU A 105 5.04 -3.45 -6.40
CA LEU A 105 6.05 -3.74 -5.38
C LEU A 105 6.50 -2.47 -4.65
N ASN A 106 6.30 -1.31 -5.28
CA ASN A 106 6.57 0.00 -4.71
C ASN A 106 5.27 0.60 -4.13
N THR A 107 4.64 -0.12 -3.19
CA THR A 107 3.65 0.25 -2.14
C THR A 107 2.53 1.30 -2.36
N GLU A 108 2.57 2.17 -3.36
CA GLU A 108 1.87 3.45 -3.35
C GLU A 108 0.81 3.59 -4.44
N SER A 109 0.89 2.83 -5.52
CA SER A 109 -0.05 2.92 -6.64
C SER A 109 -1.45 2.36 -6.36
N ASN A 110 -1.71 1.86 -5.15
CA ASN A 110 -3.00 1.27 -4.75
C ASN A 110 -3.85 2.16 -3.81
N ILE A 111 -3.45 3.42 -3.63
CA ILE A 111 -4.28 4.41 -2.95
C ILE A 111 -4.98 5.20 -4.06
N GLU A 112 -6.26 4.88 -4.32
CA GLU A 112 -7.08 5.68 -5.24
C GLU A 112 -7.12 7.13 -4.74
N VAL A 113 -6.55 8.04 -5.53
CA VAL A 113 -6.55 9.49 -5.31
C VAL A 113 -7.79 10.04 -6.01
N ASP A 114 -8.68 10.68 -5.26
CA ASP A 114 -9.98 11.10 -5.74
C ASP A 114 -9.86 12.42 -6.51
N SER A 115 -10.72 12.66 -7.49
CA SER A 115 -10.56 13.74 -8.47
C SER A 115 -10.59 15.19 -7.94
N ALA A 116 -10.85 15.39 -6.63
CA ALA A 116 -10.79 16.69 -5.95
C ALA A 116 -9.34 17.17 -5.67
N ASP A 117 -8.33 16.31 -5.87
CA ASP A 117 -6.96 16.52 -5.40
C ASP A 117 -6.08 17.43 -6.30
N ARG A 118 -6.58 17.87 -7.47
CA ARG A 118 -5.78 18.63 -8.47
C ARG A 118 -5.36 20.03 -8.02
N GLU A 119 -6.08 20.67 -7.10
CA GLU A 119 -5.73 22.01 -6.63
C GLU A 119 -4.61 21.96 -5.57
N ILE A 120 -4.57 20.91 -4.74
CA ILE A 120 -3.45 20.66 -3.81
C ILE A 120 -2.16 20.38 -4.57
N GLU A 121 -2.21 19.67 -5.72
CA GLU A 121 -1.00 19.36 -6.51
C GLU A 121 -0.14 20.61 -6.79
N SER A 122 -0.77 21.79 -6.93
CA SER A 122 -0.08 23.05 -7.19
C SER A 122 0.68 23.64 -5.99
N ASN A 123 0.32 23.27 -4.76
CA ASN A 123 0.92 23.78 -3.52
C ASN A 123 1.30 22.64 -2.55
N ILE A 124 1.55 21.44 -3.08
CA ILE A 124 1.80 20.23 -2.31
C ILE A 124 3.07 20.34 -1.44
N GLU A 125 4.04 21.17 -1.84
CA GLU A 125 5.20 21.57 -1.04
C GLU A 125 4.83 22.14 0.33
N ASP A 126 3.88 23.07 0.38
CA ASP A 126 3.54 23.78 1.60
C ASP A 126 2.92 22.80 2.62
N TYR A 127 2.24 21.78 2.13
CA TYR A 127 1.72 20.70 2.94
C TYR A 127 2.83 19.78 3.46
N TYR A 128 3.68 19.24 2.58
CA TYR A 128 4.64 18.19 2.95
C TYR A 128 5.98 18.68 3.51
N LEU A 129 6.39 19.92 3.24
CA LEU A 129 7.64 20.49 3.79
C LEU A 129 7.50 20.96 5.23
N ASN A 130 6.31 20.85 5.81
CA ASN A 130 6.07 20.99 7.25
C ASN A 130 5.41 19.71 7.77
N PRO A 131 6.14 18.79 8.42
CA PRO A 131 5.60 17.50 8.85
C PRO A 131 4.47 17.63 9.89
N VAL A 132 4.38 18.77 10.57
CA VAL A 132 3.29 19.04 11.52
C VAL A 132 1.94 19.17 10.80
N ASN A 133 1.92 19.64 9.54
CA ASN A 133 0.69 19.73 8.76
C ASN A 133 0.01 18.38 8.60
N LEU A 134 0.78 17.33 8.32
CA LEU A 134 0.26 15.97 8.24
C LEU A 134 -0.31 15.48 9.58
N LEU A 135 0.42 15.72 10.68
CA LEU A 135 0.01 15.31 12.01
C LEU A 135 -1.28 16.02 12.47
N ILE A 136 -1.34 17.35 12.34
CA ILE A 136 -2.53 18.14 12.68
C ILE A 136 -3.70 17.75 11.77
N HIS A 137 -3.45 17.53 10.48
CA HIS A 137 -4.48 17.08 9.56
C HIS A 137 -5.10 15.75 10.01
N GLN A 138 -4.28 14.77 10.39
CA GLN A 138 -4.78 13.50 10.92
C GLN A 138 -5.51 13.67 12.25
N CYS A 139 -5.03 14.53 13.16
CA CYS A 139 -5.76 14.81 14.40
C CYS A 139 -7.16 15.38 14.16
N LEU A 140 -7.35 16.15 13.08
CA LEU A 140 -8.65 16.72 12.74
C LEU A 140 -9.64 15.70 12.15
N SER A 141 -9.22 14.46 11.86
CA SER A 141 -10.15 13.36 11.59
C SER A 141 -10.87 12.88 12.86
N ILE A 142 -10.31 13.15 14.04
CA ILE A 142 -10.86 12.76 15.34
C ILE A 142 -11.83 13.84 15.84
N ASP A 143 -13.06 13.44 16.13
CA ASP A 143 -14.14 14.35 16.52
C ASP A 143 -13.80 15.22 17.74
N ARG A 144 -13.12 14.67 18.76
CA ARG A 144 -12.78 15.42 19.97
C ARG A 144 -11.91 16.66 19.68
N TYR A 145 -10.94 16.52 18.77
CA TYR A 145 -10.05 17.61 18.38
C TYR A 145 -10.72 18.57 17.40
N ARG A 146 -11.48 18.01 16.46
CA ARG A 146 -12.26 18.76 15.49
C ARG A 146 -13.26 19.72 16.14
N LEU A 147 -13.96 19.23 17.17
CA LEU A 147 -14.97 19.97 17.91
C LEU A 147 -14.37 20.90 18.96
N ASN A 148 -13.24 20.52 19.58
CA ASN A 148 -12.58 21.30 20.60
C ASN A 148 -11.06 21.33 20.41
N ILE A 149 -10.58 22.32 19.66
CA ILE A 149 -9.16 22.47 19.36
C ILE A 149 -8.31 22.67 20.63
N ALA A 150 -8.88 23.15 21.75
CA ALA A 150 -8.16 23.30 23.01
C ALA A 150 -7.61 21.96 23.55
N LEU A 151 -8.28 20.84 23.23
CA LEU A 151 -7.80 19.50 23.56
C LEU A 151 -6.55 19.15 22.76
N LEU A 152 -6.47 19.57 21.50
CA LEU A 152 -5.31 19.32 20.66
C LEU A 152 -4.04 19.93 21.27
N TYR A 153 -4.10 21.19 21.72
CA TYR A 153 -2.95 21.86 22.37
C TYR A 153 -2.50 21.20 23.67
N LYS A 154 -3.40 20.48 24.36
CA LYS A 154 -3.06 19.76 25.60
C LYS A 154 -2.43 18.40 25.32
N ASP A 155 -2.99 17.68 24.37
CA ASP A 155 -2.67 16.29 24.14
C ASP A 155 -1.45 16.14 23.22
N ILE A 156 -1.25 17.10 22.30
CA ILE A 156 -0.08 17.11 21.42
C ILE A 156 1.09 17.82 22.10
N ASN A 157 2.24 17.16 22.15
CA ASN A 157 3.44 17.76 22.72
C ASN A 157 4.16 18.66 21.70
N LEU A 158 3.47 19.70 21.22
CA LEU A 158 4.01 20.72 20.32
C LEU A 158 3.73 22.12 20.86
N PRO A 159 4.60 23.11 20.57
CA PRO A 159 4.33 24.50 20.94
C PRO A 159 3.02 25.01 20.31
N PRO A 160 2.18 25.77 21.03
CA PRO A 160 0.92 26.30 20.50
C PRO A 160 1.07 27.08 19.19
N GLN A 161 2.14 27.87 19.06
CA GLN A 161 2.42 28.63 17.85
C GLN A 161 2.66 27.74 16.62
N THR A 162 3.23 26.55 16.82
CA THR A 162 3.45 25.56 15.76
C THR A 162 2.12 24.97 15.28
N ILE A 163 1.22 24.67 16.22
CA ILE A 163 -0.13 24.16 15.94
C ILE A 163 -0.94 25.24 15.21
N ASP A 164 -0.91 26.48 15.70
CA ASP A 164 -1.60 27.62 15.08
C ASP A 164 -1.14 27.84 13.65
N ARG A 165 0.17 27.86 13.43
CA ARG A 165 0.74 28.00 12.09
C ARG A 165 0.28 26.88 11.16
N SER A 166 0.31 25.64 11.64
CA SER A 166 -0.13 24.48 10.86
C SER A 166 -1.63 24.56 10.50
N LEU A 167 -2.48 24.95 11.44
CA LEU A 167 -3.91 25.19 11.17
C LEU A 167 -4.13 26.28 10.12
N GLN A 168 -3.36 27.38 10.17
CA GLN A 168 -3.44 28.43 9.16
C GLN A 168 -2.98 27.95 7.78
N ASP A 169 -1.92 27.14 7.72
CA ASP A 169 -1.46 26.53 6.48
C ASP A 169 -2.55 25.63 5.88
N LEU A 170 -3.16 24.75 6.69
CA LEU A 170 -4.23 23.85 6.25
C LEU A 170 -5.49 24.60 5.78
N LEU A 171 -5.86 25.71 6.45
CA LEU A 171 -6.96 26.58 6.02
C LEU A 171 -6.64 27.28 4.70
N ARG A 172 -5.43 27.84 4.57
CA ARG A 172 -4.97 28.54 3.35
C ARG A 172 -4.94 27.60 2.14
N LEU A 173 -4.56 26.34 2.36
CA LEU A 173 -4.49 25.31 1.32
C LEU A 173 -5.87 24.72 0.96
N GLY A 174 -6.94 25.10 1.67
CA GLY A 174 -8.28 24.55 1.44
C GLY A 174 -8.43 23.08 1.86
N ILE A 175 -7.46 22.54 2.60
CA ILE A 175 -7.49 21.15 3.10
C ILE A 175 -8.45 21.04 4.28
N VAL A 176 -8.55 22.10 5.08
CA VAL A 176 -9.43 22.21 6.23
C VAL A 176 -10.27 23.47 6.09
N GLU A 177 -11.50 23.42 6.59
CA GLU A 177 -12.38 24.58 6.75
C GLU A 177 -12.67 24.85 8.23
N LYS A 178 -13.02 26.10 8.54
CA LYS A 178 -13.51 26.50 9.86
C LYS A 178 -14.99 26.90 9.79
N GLN A 179 -15.85 26.17 10.48
CA GLN A 179 -17.30 26.40 10.51
C GLN A 179 -17.81 26.38 11.95
N GLY A 180 -18.50 27.44 12.38
CA GLY A 180 -19.10 27.50 13.72
C GLY A 180 -18.10 27.39 14.88
N GLY A 181 -16.82 27.72 14.66
CA GLY A 181 -15.75 27.56 15.66
C GLY A 181 -15.07 26.19 15.66
N HIS A 182 -15.56 25.25 14.86
CA HIS A 182 -14.97 23.93 14.66
C HIS A 182 -14.14 23.89 13.37
N TYR A 183 -13.19 22.96 13.31
CA TYR A 183 -12.46 22.67 12.08
C TYR A 183 -13.12 21.49 11.37
N LYS A 184 -12.91 21.32 10.08
CA LYS A 184 -13.38 20.14 9.34
C LYS A 184 -12.42 19.87 8.19
N ALA A 185 -11.89 18.64 8.11
CA ALA A 185 -11.15 18.21 6.93
C ALA A 185 -12.09 18.19 5.72
N VAL A 186 -11.69 18.90 4.66
CA VAL A 186 -12.38 18.89 3.36
C VAL A 186 -11.79 17.80 2.49
N ILE A 187 -10.49 17.57 2.61
CA ILE A 187 -9.73 16.59 1.82
C ILE A 187 -9.13 15.59 2.81
N ASN A 188 -9.62 14.36 2.82
CA ASN A 188 -9.28 13.40 3.88
C ASN A 188 -8.00 12.60 3.61
N ASN A 189 -7.55 12.54 2.35
CA ASN A 189 -6.41 11.73 1.97
C ASN A 189 -5.54 12.51 1.00
N ILE A 190 -4.30 12.79 1.41
CA ILE A 190 -3.31 13.42 0.55
C ILE A 190 -2.13 12.47 0.57
N HIS A 191 -1.80 11.92 -0.60
CA HIS A 191 -0.71 10.96 -0.75
C HIS A 191 0.45 11.58 -1.54
N LEU A 192 1.66 11.48 -1.00
CA LEU A 192 2.89 11.87 -1.68
C LEU A 192 3.56 10.63 -2.25
N SER A 193 3.62 10.54 -3.57
CA SER A 193 4.36 9.46 -4.22
C SER A 193 5.88 9.54 -3.94
N GLN A 194 6.53 8.40 -3.82
CA GLN A 194 7.97 8.17 -3.75
C GLN A 194 8.74 8.80 -4.90
N ASP A 195 8.12 8.88 -6.08
CA ASP A 195 8.70 9.50 -7.26
C ASP A 195 8.60 11.04 -7.20
N HIS A 196 7.88 11.60 -6.23
CA HIS A 196 7.76 13.04 -6.07
C HIS A 196 9.07 13.67 -5.59
N LYS A 197 9.44 14.81 -6.19
CA LYS A 197 10.70 15.52 -5.90
C LYS A 197 10.91 15.88 -4.41
N PHE A 198 9.83 16.04 -3.66
CA PHE A 198 9.87 16.38 -2.23
C PHE A 198 9.83 15.18 -1.29
N TYR A 199 9.56 13.97 -1.79
CA TYR A 199 9.46 12.78 -0.97
C TYR A 199 10.70 12.54 -0.09
N PRO A 200 11.94 12.68 -0.58
CA PRO A 200 13.13 12.51 0.27
C PRO A 200 13.17 13.51 1.43
N VAL A 201 12.84 14.79 1.15
CA VAL A 201 12.87 15.86 2.16
C VAL A 201 11.78 15.65 3.21
N TRP A 202 10.55 15.35 2.76
CA TRP A 202 9.43 15.03 3.64
C TRP A 202 9.77 13.85 4.57
N ARG A 203 10.29 12.75 4.00
CA ARG A 203 10.68 11.56 4.77
C ARG A 203 11.69 11.90 5.86
N ASP A 204 12.70 12.71 5.55
CA ASP A 204 13.72 13.10 6.51
C ASP A 204 13.13 14.00 7.62
N GLN A 205 12.24 14.92 7.27
CA GLN A 205 11.53 15.76 8.24
C GLN A 205 10.63 14.94 9.17
N MET A 206 9.90 13.95 8.64
CA MET A 206 9.08 13.05 9.44
C MET A 206 9.93 12.27 10.44
N LYS A 207 11.11 11.78 10.03
CA LYS A 207 12.05 11.09 10.93
C LYS A 207 12.54 12.00 12.05
N LEU A 208 12.89 13.24 11.73
CA LEU A 208 13.32 14.22 12.73
C LEU A 208 12.20 14.52 13.74
N LEU A 209 10.96 14.68 13.25
CA LEU A 209 9.80 14.88 14.11
C LEU A 209 9.58 13.69 15.06
N THR A 210 9.60 12.46 14.54
CA THR A 210 9.45 11.25 15.36
C THR A 210 10.61 11.08 16.35
N GLN A 211 11.85 11.36 15.95
CA GLN A 211 12.99 11.31 16.87
C GLN A 211 12.82 12.31 18.01
N SER A 212 12.32 13.51 17.73
CA SER A 212 12.01 14.50 18.77
C SER A 212 10.90 14.02 19.71
N SER A 213 9.86 13.36 19.19
CA SER A 213 8.74 12.89 20.03
C SER A 213 9.18 11.75 20.96
N VAL A 214 10.07 10.87 20.51
CA VAL A 214 10.63 9.76 21.31
C VAL A 214 11.26 10.24 22.63
N PHE A 215 11.88 11.41 22.66
CA PHE A 215 12.47 11.97 23.89
C PHE A 215 11.44 12.47 24.92
N HIS A 216 10.17 12.57 24.52
CA HIS A 216 9.11 13.11 25.36
C HIS A 216 7.98 12.11 25.64
N THR A 217 8.03 10.92 25.03
CA THR A 217 7.08 9.83 25.27
C THR A 217 7.63 8.88 26.32
N SER A 218 6.74 8.35 27.17
CA SER A 218 7.13 7.36 28.17
C SER A 218 7.62 6.05 27.51
N PRO A 219 8.51 5.27 28.15
CA PRO A 219 8.93 3.97 27.61
C PRO A 219 7.77 2.97 27.44
N GLU A 220 6.68 3.11 28.18
CA GLU A 220 5.51 2.22 28.13
C GLU A 220 4.61 2.50 26.93
N GLU A 221 4.61 3.72 26.41
CA GLU A 221 3.84 4.13 25.22
C GLU A 221 4.69 4.10 23.95
N ASN A 222 6.02 4.17 24.10
CA ASN A 222 6.94 4.11 22.98
C ASN A 222 7.33 2.66 22.64
N ARG A 223 7.19 2.26 21.37
CA ARG A 223 7.66 0.98 20.85
C ARG A 223 8.71 1.25 19.78
N TYR A 224 9.98 1.16 20.16
CA TYR A 224 11.11 1.31 19.24
C TYR A 224 11.79 -0.03 18.98
N PHE A 225 12.04 -0.32 17.71
CA PHE A 225 12.79 -1.49 17.28
C PHE A 225 13.84 -1.10 16.26
N SER A 226 15.08 -1.54 16.48
CA SER A 226 16.19 -1.36 15.54
C SER A 226 17.04 -2.61 15.52
N ALA A 227 17.27 -3.14 14.33
CA ALA A 227 18.09 -4.32 14.13
C ALA A 227 18.92 -4.19 12.85
N ILE A 228 20.15 -4.69 12.90
CA ILE A 228 20.98 -4.90 11.72
C ILE A 228 21.02 -6.39 11.46
N ALA A 229 20.60 -6.80 10.27
CA ALA A 229 20.57 -8.18 9.85
C ALA A 229 21.12 -8.33 8.43
N THR A 230 21.68 -9.51 8.15
CA THR A 230 22.17 -9.88 6.82
C THR A 230 21.12 -10.73 6.12
N PHE A 231 20.88 -10.42 4.84
CA PHE A 231 19.90 -11.13 4.02
C PHE A 231 20.55 -11.54 2.70
N ASN A 232 20.22 -12.75 2.23
CA ASN A 232 20.29 -13.04 0.81
C ASN A 232 19.05 -12.42 0.10
N LYS A 233 18.98 -12.55 -1.22
CA LYS A 233 17.85 -11.99 -1.99
C LYS A 233 16.50 -12.52 -1.53
N ASP A 234 16.39 -13.83 -1.32
CA ASP A 234 15.12 -14.47 -0.96
C ASP A 234 14.64 -14.05 0.44
N GLY A 235 15.56 -13.97 1.41
CA GLY A 235 15.25 -13.50 2.75
C GLY A 235 14.82 -12.03 2.79
N ARG A 236 15.43 -11.19 1.94
CA ARG A 236 15.01 -9.78 1.76
C ARG A 236 13.59 -9.70 1.22
N ASP A 237 13.30 -10.45 0.16
CA ASP A 237 12.00 -10.43 -0.50
C ASP A 237 10.90 -11.01 0.42
N LEU A 238 11.23 -12.01 1.24
CA LEU A 238 10.35 -12.56 2.28
C LEU A 238 10.01 -11.53 3.37
N LEU A 239 10.99 -10.77 3.87
CA LEU A 239 10.77 -9.73 4.88
C LEU A 239 9.83 -8.63 4.34
N ILE A 240 10.08 -8.18 3.12
CA ILE A 240 9.24 -7.17 2.44
C ILE A 240 7.80 -7.69 2.33
N LYS A 241 7.62 -8.94 1.88
CA LYS A 241 6.29 -9.57 1.81
C LYS A 241 5.61 -9.63 3.18
N ALA A 242 6.32 -10.07 4.22
CA ALA A 242 5.77 -10.19 5.56
C ALA A 242 5.32 -8.83 6.12
N PHE A 243 6.07 -7.75 5.86
CA PHE A 243 5.67 -6.40 6.22
C PHE A 243 4.39 -5.96 5.49
N PHE A 244 4.29 -6.23 4.18
CA PHE A 244 3.06 -5.94 3.44
C PHE A 244 1.85 -6.73 3.94
N ASP A 245 2.03 -8.02 4.21
CA ASP A 245 0.97 -8.86 4.76
C ASP A 245 0.52 -8.32 6.13
N PHE A 246 1.46 -7.86 6.97
CA PHE A 246 1.16 -7.19 8.24
C PHE A 246 0.31 -5.92 8.04
N ILE A 247 0.75 -4.97 7.20
CA ILE A 247 0.00 -3.73 6.95
C ILE A 247 -1.41 -4.01 6.44
N ASN A 248 -1.57 -4.93 5.48
CA ASN A 248 -2.87 -5.32 4.95
C ASN A 248 -3.77 -5.96 6.02
N SER A 249 -3.19 -6.82 6.86
CA SER A 249 -3.93 -7.45 7.96
C SER A 249 -4.43 -6.44 8.99
N VAL A 250 -3.62 -5.43 9.30
CA VAL A 250 -3.95 -4.37 10.26
C VAL A 250 -5.01 -3.44 9.68
N LYS A 251 -4.90 -3.02 8.42
CA LYS A 251 -5.89 -2.14 7.76
C LYS A 251 -7.31 -2.73 7.86
N SER A 252 -7.46 -4.02 7.54
CA SER A 252 -8.76 -4.71 7.61
C SER A 252 -9.38 -4.78 9.01
N GLN A 253 -8.57 -4.63 10.06
CA GLN A 253 -9.02 -4.70 11.46
C GLN A 253 -9.32 -3.31 12.05
N ILE A 254 -8.71 -2.25 11.52
CA ILE A 254 -8.83 -0.87 12.04
C ILE A 254 -10.01 -0.12 11.41
N GLU A 255 -10.32 -0.34 10.12
CA GLU A 255 -11.42 0.34 9.41
C GLU A 255 -12.81 0.36 10.11
N PRO A 256 -13.22 -0.62 10.94
CA PRO A 256 -14.50 -0.56 11.64
C PRO A 256 -14.50 0.21 12.98
N SER A 257 -13.35 0.71 13.46
CA SER A 257 -13.25 1.35 14.78
C SER A 257 -13.43 2.87 14.69
N PRO A 258 -14.09 3.52 15.67
CA PRO A 258 -13.98 4.97 15.82
C PRO A 258 -12.51 5.37 16.08
N ASP A 259 -12.10 6.50 15.50
CA ASP A 259 -10.76 7.06 15.68
C ASP A 259 -10.69 7.80 17.03
N ASP A 260 -9.87 7.30 17.95
CA ASP A 260 -9.68 7.92 19.27
C ASP A 260 -8.34 8.64 19.42
N ASP A 261 -7.30 8.19 18.71
CA ASP A 261 -5.93 8.69 18.80
C ASP A 261 -5.19 8.60 17.46
N VAL A 262 -4.11 9.40 17.31
CA VAL A 262 -3.24 9.37 16.12
C VAL A 262 -1.95 8.64 16.44
N PHE A 263 -1.65 7.61 15.66
CA PHE A 263 -0.40 6.86 15.74
C PHE A 263 0.39 6.98 14.45
N GLN A 264 1.71 7.09 14.56
CA GLN A 264 2.63 7.04 13.43
C GLN A 264 3.50 5.79 13.52
N ILE A 265 3.59 5.04 12.42
CA ILE A 265 4.50 3.91 12.27
C ILE A 265 5.48 4.25 11.16
N ASN A 266 6.78 4.18 11.48
CA ASN A 266 7.86 4.29 10.49
C ASN A 266 8.56 2.95 10.37
N PHE A 267 8.77 2.48 9.14
CA PHE A 267 9.55 1.28 8.85
C PHE A 267 10.60 1.59 7.79
N ASP A 268 11.87 1.55 8.18
CA ASP A 268 13.01 1.76 7.30
C ASP A 268 13.73 0.45 7.03
N PHE A 269 13.75 0.02 5.77
CA PHE A 269 14.54 -1.13 5.33
C PHE A 269 15.53 -0.71 4.26
N ILE A 270 16.80 -0.53 4.66
CA ILE A 270 17.84 0.10 3.85
C ILE A 270 18.98 -0.89 3.60
N ARG A 271 19.45 -0.93 2.36
CA ARG A 271 20.67 -1.65 1.98
C ARG A 271 21.90 -0.77 2.24
N TRP A 272 22.77 -1.21 3.15
CA TRP A 272 24.01 -0.48 3.48
C TRP A 272 25.19 -0.82 2.56
N THR A 273 25.14 -1.95 1.86
CA THR A 273 26.26 -2.44 1.05
C THR A 273 25.86 -2.57 -0.41
N GLU A 274 26.47 -1.77 -1.28
CA GLU A 274 26.41 -1.96 -2.73
C GLU A 274 27.80 -2.30 -3.28
N PRO A 275 27.92 -3.34 -4.12
CA PRO A 275 29.15 -3.59 -4.85
C PRO A 275 29.42 -2.35 -5.70
N ARG A 276 30.56 -1.68 -5.47
CA ARG A 276 31.04 -0.68 -6.41
C ARG A 276 31.45 -1.41 -7.68
N SER A 277 30.74 -1.14 -8.78
CA SER A 277 31.10 -1.59 -10.13
C SER A 277 32.41 -0.95 -10.58
#